data_AF-A0A7C2W948-F1
#
_entry.id   AF-A0A7C2W948-F1
#
_cell.length_a   1.000
_cell.length_b   1.000
_cell.length_c   1.000
_cell.angle_alpha   90.00
_cell.angle_beta   90.00
_cell.angle_gamma   90.00
#
_symmetry.space_group_name_H-M   'P 1'
#
loop_
_entity.id
_entity.type
_entity.pdbx_description
1 polymer ?
#
loop_
_entity_poly.entity_id
_entity_poly.type
_entity_poly.pdbx_seq_one_letter_code
_entity_poly.pdbx_strand_id
1 'polypeptide(L)'
;MSEYNFPRNQLKIKHLQESIIRFYQNEGRKFPWRTSHSPYVTLVSEILLQKTTSKQVLEVFHEFFRKFPTINSLATADPREIEAIVGKLGLAKRAGFLKELAETIINELGGKIPDSTKELLKLKGVGLYT
;
A
#
# COMPACT_ATOMS: atom_id res chain seq x y z
N MET A 1 16.11 8.49 31.19
CA MET A 1 15.30 8.91 30.02
C MET A 1 13.89 9.18 30.52
N SER A 2 13.51 10.45 30.64
CA SER A 2 12.24 10.87 31.25
C SER A 2 11.07 10.49 30.32
N GLU A 3 10.18 9.62 30.81
CA GLU A 3 8.83 9.45 30.25
C GLU A 3 8.06 10.75 30.49
N TYR A 4 8.05 11.63 29.49
CA TYR A 4 7.25 12.84 29.53
C TYR A 4 5.79 12.49 29.26
N ASN A 5 5.01 12.33 30.33
CA ASN A 5 3.59 11.99 30.26
C ASN A 5 2.77 13.24 29.92
N PHE A 6 2.53 13.50 28.63
CA PHE A 6 1.61 14.57 28.22
C PHE A 6 0.17 14.21 28.63
N PRO A 7 -0.50 15.00 29.49
CA PRO A 7 -1.90 14.73 29.84
C PRO A 7 -2.76 14.82 28.57
N ARG A 8 -3.39 13.70 28.20
CA ARG A 8 -4.29 13.63 27.03
C ARG A 8 -5.54 14.45 27.30
N ASN A 9 -5.58 15.66 26.78
CA ASN A 9 -6.81 16.45 26.75
C ASN A 9 -7.71 15.94 25.62
N GLN A 10 -8.73 15.14 25.98
CA GLN A 10 -9.62 14.50 25.02
C GLN A 10 -10.38 15.50 24.13
N LEU A 11 -10.76 16.66 24.66
CA LEU A 11 -11.44 17.72 23.90
C LEU A 11 -10.52 18.32 22.83
N LYS A 12 -9.26 18.61 23.17
CA LYS A 12 -8.27 19.09 22.21
C LYS A 12 -7.96 18.06 21.12
N ILE A 13 -7.87 16.77 21.49
CA ILE A 13 -7.65 15.68 20.53
C ILE A 13 -8.82 15.58 19.54
N LYS A 14 -10.06 15.59 20.04
CA LYS A 14 -11.26 15.52 19.19
C LYS A 14 -11.33 16.70 18.23
N HIS A 15 -11.09 17.92 18.74
CA HIS A 15 -11.08 19.12 17.90
C HIS A 15 -10.01 19.05 16.78
N LEU A 16 -8.81 18.56 17.10
CA LEU A 16 -7.75 18.37 16.10
C LEU A 16 -8.14 17.35 15.03
N GLN A 17 -8.66 16.19 15.44
CA GLN A 17 -9.12 15.13 14.53
C GLN A 17 -10.18 15.65 13.56
N GLU A 18 -11.22 16.31 14.08
CA GLU A 18 -12.28 16.86 13.25
C GLU A 18 -11.76 17.91 12.27
N SER A 19 -10.82 18.77 12.69
CA SER A 19 -10.24 19.79 11.83
C SER A 19 -9.38 19.19 10.71
N ILE A 20 -8.60 18.14 11.00
CA ILE A 20 -7.84 17.39 9.98
C ILE A 20 -8.79 16.69 9.01
N ILE A 21 -9.86 16.05 9.51
CA ILE A 21 -10.85 15.37 8.68
C ILE A 21 -11.56 16.38 7.76
N ARG A 22 -12.03 17.51 8.30
CA ARG A 22 -12.66 18.58 7.50
C ARG A 22 -11.72 19.13 6.44
N PHE A 23 -10.45 19.37 6.77
CA PHE A 23 -9.45 19.79 5.80
C PHE A 23 -9.28 18.76 4.68
N TYR A 24 -9.15 17.47 5.02
CA TYR A 24 -9.01 16.41 4.02
C TYR A 24 -10.25 16.26 3.14
N GLN A 25 -11.46 16.44 3.67
CA GLN A 25 -12.70 16.42 2.90
C GLN A 25 -12.75 17.53 1.85
N ASN A 26 -12.21 18.72 2.16
CA ASN A 26 -12.24 19.88 1.27
C ASN A 26 -11.06 19.91 0.29
N GLU A 27 -9.85 19.63 0.77
CA GLU A 27 -8.59 19.85 0.04
C GLU A 27 -7.83 18.55 -0.30
N GLY A 28 -8.43 17.39 0.00
CA GLY A 28 -7.81 16.09 -0.19
C GLY A 28 -7.50 15.78 -1.65
N ARG A 29 -6.21 15.59 -1.95
CA ARG A 29 -5.77 15.13 -3.27
C ARG A 29 -6.41 13.78 -3.63
N LYS A 30 -6.95 13.68 -4.83
CA LYS A 30 -7.54 12.45 -5.37
C LYS A 30 -6.47 11.62 -6.05
N PHE A 31 -6.25 10.41 -5.54
CA PHE A 31 -5.41 9.39 -6.18
C PHE A 31 -6.23 8.11 -6.35
N PRO A 32 -6.02 7.31 -7.41
CA PRO A 32 -6.88 6.17 -7.70
C PRO A 32 -6.81 5.06 -6.64
N TRP A 33 -5.69 4.94 -5.92
CA TRP A 33 -5.58 4.05 -4.76
C TRP A 33 -6.37 4.52 -3.53
N ARG A 34 -6.71 5.81 -3.42
CA ARG A 34 -7.52 6.34 -2.31
C ARG A 34 -9.02 6.12 -2.50
N THR A 35 -9.45 5.85 -3.73
CA THR A 35 -10.86 5.60 -4.08
C THR A 35 -11.20 4.12 -4.17
N SER A 36 -10.20 3.23 -4.07
CA SER A 36 -10.38 1.79 -4.09
C SER A 36 -10.64 1.26 -2.68
N HIS A 37 -11.60 0.34 -2.56
CA HIS A 37 -11.85 -0.42 -1.32
C HIS A 37 -11.19 -1.81 -1.33
N SER A 38 -10.38 -2.11 -2.36
CA SER A 38 -9.73 -3.40 -2.51
C SER A 38 -8.45 -3.48 -1.66
N PRO A 39 -8.33 -4.42 -0.71
CA PRO A 39 -7.10 -4.63 0.05
C PRO A 39 -5.88 -4.87 -0.84
N TYR A 40 -6.08 -5.52 -2.00
CA TYR A 40 -5.03 -5.75 -2.98
C TYR A 40 -4.51 -4.45 -3.58
N VAL A 41 -5.42 -3.55 -3.99
CA VAL A 41 -5.03 -2.26 -4.56
C VAL A 41 -4.31 -1.42 -3.52
N THR A 42 -4.81 -1.37 -2.29
CA THR A 42 -4.17 -0.64 -1.19
C THR A 42 -2.78 -1.18 -0.91
N LEU A 43 -2.63 -2.48 -0.64
CA LEU A 43 -1.37 -3.12 -0.29
C LEU A 43 -0.29 -2.90 -1.37
N VAL A 44 -0.62 -3.16 -2.63
CA VAL A 44 0.33 -2.96 -3.73
C VAL A 44 0.67 -1.47 -3.90
N SER A 45 -0.31 -0.57 -3.78
CA SER A 45 -0.06 0.87 -3.90
C SER A 45 0.87 1.38 -2.82
N GLU A 46 0.70 0.94 -1.57
CA GLU A 46 1.60 1.30 -0.47
C GLU A 46 3.03 0.83 -0.74
N ILE A 47 3.21 -0.39 -1.24
CA ILE A 47 4.53 -0.91 -1.63
C ILE A 47 5.13 -0.11 -2.79
N LEU A 48 4.33 0.27 -3.79
CA LEU A 48 4.78 1.10 -4.91
C LEU A 48 5.18 2.51 -4.44
N LEU A 49 4.50 3.07 -3.44
CA LEU A 49 4.74 4.40 -2.87
C LEU A 49 5.98 4.47 -1.97
N GLN A 50 6.49 3.34 -1.47
CA GLN A 50 7.75 3.34 -0.71
C GLN A 50 8.89 3.93 -1.56
N LYS A 51 9.61 4.94 -1.06
CA LYS A 51 10.76 5.57 -1.76
C LYS A 51 10.45 6.08 -3.20
N THR A 52 9.19 6.34 -3.53
CA THR A 52 8.76 6.96 -4.79
C THR A 52 7.80 8.11 -4.50
N THR A 53 7.50 8.92 -5.51
CA THR A 53 6.49 9.97 -5.39
C THR A 53 5.13 9.48 -5.87
N SER A 54 4.07 10.05 -5.29
CA SER A 54 2.69 9.83 -5.79
C SER A 54 2.54 10.09 -7.29
N LYS A 55 3.26 11.08 -7.86
CA LYS A 55 3.26 11.36 -9.29
C LYS A 55 3.81 10.18 -10.11
N GLN A 56 4.96 9.64 -9.70
CA GLN A 56 5.57 8.49 -10.38
C GLN A 56 4.69 7.23 -10.28
N VAL A 57 4.09 6.97 -9.11
CA VAL A 57 3.18 5.82 -8.96
C VAL A 57 1.95 5.97 -9.85
N LEU A 58 1.42 7.18 -10.00
CA LEU A 58 0.28 7.44 -10.88
C LEU A 58 0.56 7.09 -12.35
N GLU A 59 1.80 7.30 -12.81
CA GLU A 59 2.22 6.99 -14.20
C GLU A 59 2.13 5.49 -14.52
N VAL A 60 2.30 4.61 -13.53
CA VAL A 60 2.27 3.15 -13.71
C VAL A 60 0.99 2.49 -13.19
N PHE A 61 0.23 3.18 -12.33
CA PHE A 61 -0.90 2.60 -11.59
C PHE A 61 -1.93 1.94 -12.51
N HIS A 62 -2.41 2.67 -13.51
CA HIS A 62 -3.48 2.17 -14.38
C HIS A 62 -3.02 0.99 -15.25
N GLU A 63 -1.78 1.03 -15.73
CA GLU A 63 -1.19 -0.09 -16.48
C GLU A 63 -1.03 -1.32 -15.60
N PHE A 64 -0.50 -1.14 -14.39
CA PHE A 64 -0.28 -2.21 -13.42
C PHE A 64 -1.58 -2.94 -13.09
N PHE A 65 -2.61 -2.22 -12.63
CA PHE A 65 -3.86 -2.84 -12.22
C PHE A 65 -4.76 -3.30 -13.38
N ARG A 66 -4.51 -2.82 -14.60
CA ARG A 66 -5.11 -3.40 -15.81
C ARG A 66 -4.48 -4.75 -16.15
N LYS A 67 -3.16 -4.86 -16.02
CA LYS A 67 -2.42 -6.10 -16.34
C LYS A 67 -2.54 -7.15 -15.24
N PHE A 68 -2.50 -6.71 -13.98
CA PHE A 68 -2.62 -7.54 -12.80
C PHE A 68 -3.84 -7.09 -11.98
N PRO A 69 -5.08 -7.41 -12.43
CA PRO A 69 -6.29 -6.96 -11.74
C PRO A 69 -6.52 -7.63 -10.37
N THR A 70 -5.88 -8.77 -10.11
CA THR A 70 -6.03 -9.55 -8.87
C THR A 70 -4.69 -10.01 -8.31
N ILE A 71 -4.66 -10.33 -7.02
CA ILE A 71 -3.47 -10.93 -6.39
C ILE A 71 -3.05 -12.23 -7.08
N ASN A 72 -4.01 -13.03 -7.56
CA ASN A 72 -3.72 -14.25 -8.33
C ASN A 72 -3.02 -13.95 -9.67
N SER A 73 -3.50 -12.93 -10.41
CA SER A 73 -2.86 -12.52 -11.66
C SER A 73 -1.44 -11.97 -11.43
N LEU A 74 -1.18 -11.35 -10.27
CA LEU A 74 0.16 -10.89 -9.91
C LEU A 74 1.07 -12.07 -9.52
N ALA A 75 0.56 -13.04 -8.76
CA ALA A 75 1.30 -14.23 -8.35
C ALA A 75 1.73 -15.08 -9.55
N THR A 76 0.86 -15.22 -10.54
CA THR A 76 1.09 -16.04 -11.75
C THR A 76 1.82 -15.30 -12.87
N ALA A 77 2.03 -14.00 -12.75
CA ALA A 77 2.72 -13.19 -13.76
C ALA A 77 4.19 -13.59 -13.94
N ASP A 78 4.70 -13.42 -15.17
CA ASP A 78 6.14 -13.48 -15.43
C ASP A 78 6.82 -12.30 -14.71
N PRO A 79 7.87 -12.52 -13.90
CA PRO A 79 8.63 -11.44 -13.25
C PRO A 79 9.02 -10.30 -14.19
N ARG A 80 9.34 -10.60 -15.45
CA ARG A 80 9.74 -9.61 -16.46
C ARG A 80 8.58 -8.67 -16.83
N GLU A 81 7.35 -9.16 -16.78
CA GLU A 81 6.17 -8.31 -17.03
C GLU A 81 5.90 -7.35 -15.88
N ILE A 82 6.14 -7.79 -14.65
CA ILE A 82 6.04 -6.94 -13.46
C ILE A 82 7.16 -5.88 -13.51
N GLU A 83 8.38 -6.29 -13.85
CA GLU A 83 9.54 -5.41 -13.99
C GLU A 83 9.37 -4.37 -15.09
N ALA A 84 8.78 -4.73 -16.24
CA ALA A 84 8.51 -3.79 -17.33
C ALA A 84 7.65 -2.59 -16.90
N ILE A 85 6.77 -2.78 -15.92
CA ILE A 85 5.90 -1.72 -15.38
C ILE A 85 6.59 -1.02 -14.20
N VAL A 86 7.01 -1.79 -13.19
CA VAL A 86 7.53 -1.25 -11.92
C VAL A 86 8.95 -0.67 -12.08
N GLY A 87 9.73 -1.15 -13.06
CA GLY A 87 11.04 -0.64 -13.40
C GLY A 87 11.05 0.84 -13.79
N LYS A 88 9.92 1.36 -14.32
CA LYS A 88 9.71 2.80 -14.61
C LYS A 88 9.84 3.67 -13.34
N LEU A 89 9.69 3.09 -12.15
CA LEU A 89 9.88 3.76 -10.86
C LEU A 89 11.36 3.80 -10.40
N GLY A 90 12.29 3.24 -11.18
CA GLY A 90 13.71 3.11 -10.83
C GLY A 90 14.01 2.02 -9.79
N LEU A 91 13.05 1.13 -9.53
CA LEU A 91 13.10 0.13 -8.45
C LEU A 91 12.77 -1.27 -8.96
N ALA A 92 13.44 -1.71 -10.03
CA ALA A 92 13.21 -3.00 -10.69
C ALA A 92 13.15 -4.21 -9.73
N LYS A 93 14.01 -4.24 -8.70
CA LYS A 93 14.01 -5.30 -7.67
C LYS A 93 12.67 -5.48 -6.96
N ARG A 94 11.83 -4.43 -6.91
CA ARG A 94 10.48 -4.49 -6.33
C ARG A 94 9.55 -5.43 -7.08
N ALA A 95 9.79 -5.70 -8.37
CA ALA A 95 9.01 -6.67 -9.13
C ALA A 95 9.04 -8.06 -8.49
N GLY A 96 10.24 -8.51 -8.09
CA GLY A 96 10.40 -9.77 -7.36
C GLY A 96 9.68 -9.78 -6.01
N PHE A 97 9.73 -8.67 -5.27
CA PHE A 97 9.05 -8.58 -3.97
C PHE A 97 7.53 -8.64 -4.11
N LEU A 98 6.97 -7.96 -5.11
CA LEU A 98 5.53 -7.99 -5.39
C LEU A 98 5.07 -9.39 -5.81
N LYS A 99 5.88 -10.12 -6.58
CA LYS A 99 5.59 -11.49 -6.98
C LYS A 99 5.60 -12.43 -5.77
N GLU A 100 6.67 -12.40 -4.98
CA GLU A 100 6.82 -13.26 -3.79
C GLU A 100 5.72 -12.97 -2.76
N LEU A 101 5.39 -11.69 -2.53
CA LEU A 101 4.24 -11.29 -1.71
C LEU A 101 2.95 -11.94 -2.20
N ALA A 102 2.68 -11.87 -3.50
CA ALA A 102 1.47 -12.42 -4.09
C ALA A 102 1.42 -13.95 -4.03
N GLU A 103 2.56 -14.61 -4.26
CA GLU A 103 2.71 -16.06 -4.11
C GLU A 103 2.47 -16.51 -2.66
N THR A 104 3.03 -15.82 -1.67
CA THR A 104 2.76 -16.10 -0.25
C THR A 104 1.27 -15.96 0.07
N ILE A 105 0.62 -14.88 -0.38
CA ILE A 105 -0.82 -14.68 -0.13
C ILE A 105 -1.66 -15.80 -0.76
N ILE A 106 -1.31 -16.26 -1.97
CA ILE A 106 -2.03 -17.34 -2.63
C ILE A 106 -1.77 -18.69 -1.94
N ASN A 107 -0.50 -19.04 -1.73
CA ASN A 107 -0.08 -20.37 -1.31
C ASN A 107 -0.30 -20.62 0.19
N GLU A 108 -0.08 -19.61 1.03
CA GLU A 108 -0.12 -19.75 2.49
C GLU A 108 -1.40 -19.20 3.11
N LEU A 109 -2.05 -18.22 2.46
CA LEU A 109 -3.21 -17.50 3.01
C LEU A 109 -4.49 -17.72 2.20
N GLY A 110 -4.49 -18.67 1.26
CA GLY A 110 -5.67 -19.03 0.46
C GLY A 110 -6.20 -17.89 -0.40
N GLY A 111 -5.30 -16.99 -0.84
CA GLY A 111 -5.62 -15.83 -1.67
C GLY A 111 -6.27 -14.66 -0.92
N LYS A 112 -6.32 -14.70 0.42
CA LYS A 112 -6.88 -13.62 1.24
C LYS A 112 -5.78 -12.78 1.87
N ILE A 113 -5.85 -11.47 1.67
CA ILE A 113 -4.97 -10.52 2.36
C ILE A 113 -5.43 -10.44 3.82
N PRO A 114 -4.54 -10.63 4.81
CA PRO A 114 -4.90 -10.56 6.22
C PRO A 114 -5.40 -9.17 6.62
N ASP A 115 -6.32 -9.13 7.57
CA ASP A 115 -6.86 -7.90 8.18
C ASP A 115 -6.19 -7.57 9.53
N SER A 116 -5.30 -8.44 10.01
CA SER A 116 -4.55 -8.22 11.24
C SER A 116 -3.13 -7.73 10.97
N THR A 117 -2.70 -6.70 11.71
CA THR A 117 -1.34 -6.16 11.63
C THR A 117 -0.28 -7.24 11.86
N LYS A 118 -0.52 -8.17 12.79
CA LYS A 118 0.43 -9.25 13.10
C LYS A 118 0.68 -10.16 11.89
N GLU A 119 -0.35 -10.51 11.14
CA GLU A 119 -0.23 -11.36 9.95
C GLU A 119 0.33 -10.56 8.76
N LEU A 120 -0.10 -9.30 8.59
CA LEU A 120 0.44 -8.41 7.56
C LEU A 120 1.96 -8.23 7.69
N LEU A 121 2.48 -8.07 8.91
CA LEU A 121 3.93 -7.90 9.16
C LEU A 121 4.78 -9.13 8.80
N LYS A 122 4.17 -10.29 8.56
CA LYS A 122 4.90 -11.47 8.06
C LYS A 122 5.14 -11.40 6.55
N LEU A 123 4.37 -10.58 5.84
CA LEU A 123 4.44 -10.47 4.40
C LEU A 123 5.69 -9.69 3.98
N LYS A 124 6.37 -10.18 2.93
CA LYS A 124 7.57 -9.53 2.42
C LYS A 124 7.27 -8.12 1.90
N GLY A 125 8.07 -7.15 2.33
CA GLY A 125 7.92 -5.76 1.94
C GLY A 125 6.87 -4.99 2.72
N VAL A 126 6.21 -5.63 3.70
CA VAL A 126 5.30 -4.98 4.65
C VAL A 126 6.04 -4.69 5.95
N GLY A 127 5.95 -3.45 6.42
CA GLY A 127 6.50 -2.99 7.69
C GLY A 127 5.44 -2.21 8.47
N LEU A 128 5.77 -1.68 9.65
CA LEU A 128 4.80 -1.03 10.56
C LEU A 128 3.96 0.10 9.93
N TYR A 129 4.44 0.73 8.86
CA TYR A 129 3.73 1.78 8.14
C TYR A 129 2.80 1.25 7.05
N THR A 130 3.19 0.16 6.38
CA THR A 130 2.49 -0.43 5.22
C THR A 130 1.30 -1.25 5.70
#